data_AF-A0A6I3E2T5-F1
#
_entry.id   AF-A0A6I3E2T5-F1
#
_cell.length_a   1.000
_cell.length_b   1.000
_cell.length_c   1.000
_cell.angle_alpha   90.00
_cell.angle_beta   90.00
_cell.angle_gamma   90.00
#
_symmetry.space_group_name_H-M   'P 1'
#
loop_
_entity.id
_entity.type
_entity.pdbx_description
1 polymer ?
#
loop_
_entity_poly.entity_id
_entity_poly.type
_entity_poly.pdbx_seq_one_letter_code
_entity_poly.pdbx_strand_id
1 'polypeptide(L)' 'MAQSPLDDGVIAVKDFESLARDNVAPHIWNYLSDGAGDQQALLENEVAWQEPWFAPKVMAGLTQVDT' A
#
# COMPACT_ATOMS: atom_id res chain seq x y z
N MET A 1 -15.70 -8.06 -22.08
CA MET A 1 -15.68 -8.07 -20.60
C MET A 1 -14.80 -6.89 -20.19
N ALA A 2 -15.16 -6.11 -19.17
CA ALA A 2 -14.28 -5.04 -18.70
C ALA A 2 -12.99 -5.68 -18.15
N GLN A 3 -11.82 -5.15 -18.53
CA GLN A 3 -10.52 -5.59 -18.03
C GLN A 3 -10.51 -5.46 -16.51
N SER A 4 -10.06 -6.49 -15.78
CA SER A 4 -9.93 -6.40 -14.33
C SER A 4 -8.68 -5.58 -13.99
N PRO A 5 -8.70 -4.68 -13.00
CA PRO A 5 -7.50 -3.98 -12.52
C PRO A 5 -6.40 -4.94 -12.02
N LEU A 6 -6.77 -6.19 -11.72
CA LEU A 6 -5.82 -7.24 -11.32
C LEU A 6 -5.07 -7.85 -12.53
N ASP A 7 -5.56 -7.61 -13.75
CA ASP A 7 -4.91 -8.09 -14.98
C ASP A 7 -3.69 -7.22 -15.35
N ASP A 8 -3.51 -6.07 -14.69
CA ASP A 8 -2.44 -5.09 -14.95
C ASP A 8 -1.13 -5.41 -14.22
N GLY A 9 -0.98 -6.61 -13.66
CA GLY A 9 0.24 -7.04 -12.99
C GLY A 9 0.50 -6.34 -11.65
N VAL A 10 -0.57 -5.96 -10.95
CA VAL A 10 -0.51 -5.42 -9.58
C VAL A 10 0.02 -6.47 -8.62
N ILE A 11 1.08 -6.14 -7.87
CA ILE A 11 1.77 -7.05 -6.93
C ILE A 11 1.57 -6.59 -5.48
N ALA A 12 1.52 -5.28 -5.25
CA ALA A 12 1.36 -4.67 -3.94
C ALA A 12 0.20 -3.67 -3.93
N VAL A 13 -0.34 -3.40 -2.74
CA VAL A 13 -1.42 -2.42 -2.54
C VAL A 13 -1.05 -1.03 -3.10
N LYS A 14 0.23 -0.65 -3.00
CA LYS A 14 0.75 0.64 -3.49
C LYS A 14 0.65 0.81 -5.00
N ASP A 15 0.63 -0.27 -5.78
CA ASP A 15 0.55 -0.19 -7.24
C ASP A 15 -0.82 0.36 -7.70
N PHE A 16 -1.87 0.13 -6.90
CA PHE A 16 -3.19 0.70 -7.16
C PHE A 16 -3.22 2.22 -7.05
N GLU A 17 -2.29 2.84 -6.33
CA GLU A 17 -2.24 4.29 -6.17
C GLU A 17 -1.96 5.00 -7.50
N SER A 18 -1.02 4.47 -8.29
CA SER A 18 -0.74 4.99 -9.64
C SER A 18 -1.92 4.78 -10.59
N LEU A 19 -2.53 3.58 -10.55
CA LEU A 19 -3.72 3.29 -11.36
C LEU A 19 -4.89 4.20 -10.99
N ALA A 20 -5.12 4.44 -9.69
CA ALA A 20 -6.17 5.33 -9.22
C ALA A 20 -5.92 6.76 -9.68
N ARG A 21 -4.69 7.28 -9.55
CA ARG A 21 -4.31 8.62 -10.02
C ARG A 21 -4.65 8.87 -11.49
N ASP A 22 -4.47 7.85 -12.33
CA ASP A 22 -4.72 7.96 -13.78
C ASP A 22 -6.20 7.79 -14.17
N ASN A 23 -7.00 7.12 -13.33
CA ASN A 23 -8.37 6.72 -13.68
C ASN A 23 -9.47 7.45 -12.91
N VAL A 24 -9.16 8.13 -11.80
CA VAL A 24 -10.16 8.89 -11.03
C VAL A 24 -10.14 10.37 -11.40
N ALA A 25 -11.29 11.04 -11.23
CA ALA A 25 -11.37 12.46 -11.48
C ALA A 25 -10.43 13.24 -10.53
N PRO A 26 -9.76 14.32 -10.97
CA PRO A 26 -8.73 14.99 -10.16
C PRO A 26 -9.20 15.46 -8.76
N HIS A 27 -10.45 15.92 -8.64
CA HIS A 27 -10.99 16.35 -7.35
C HIS A 27 -11.28 15.16 -6.41
N ILE A 28 -11.59 13.98 -6.96
CA ILE A 28 -11.76 12.74 -6.19
C ILE A 28 -10.40 12.21 -5.77
N TRP A 29 -9.41 12.25 -6.67
CA TRP A 29 -8.04 11.87 -6.37
C TRP A 29 -7.53 12.65 -5.16
N ASN A 30 -7.55 13.98 -5.22
CA ASN A 30 -7.08 14.83 -4.12
C ASN A 30 -7.83 14.55 -2.81
N TYR A 31 -9.13 14.27 -2.87
CA TYR A 31 -9.91 13.94 -1.68
C TYR A 31 -9.47 12.62 -1.02
N LEU A 32 -9.05 11.64 -1.82
CA LEU A 32 -8.63 10.32 -1.34
C LEU A 32 -7.15 10.27 -0.95
N SER A 33 -6.28 11.00 -1.66
CA SER A 33 -4.83 10.92 -1.50
C SER A 33 -4.26 11.89 -0.47
N ASP A 34 -4.89 13.05 -0.29
CA ASP A 34 -4.24 14.14 0.45
C ASP A 34 -4.39 14.00 1.97
N GLY A 35 -3.30 14.27 2.68
CA GLY A 35 -3.27 14.43 4.13
C GLY A 35 -3.56 15.87 4.58
N ALA A 36 -3.61 16.07 5.90
CA ALA A 36 -3.77 17.40 6.49
C ALA A 36 -2.51 18.27 6.34
N GLY A 37 -2.69 19.57 6.08
CA GLY A 37 -1.61 20.55 6.09
C GLY A 37 -0.51 20.25 5.06
N ASP A 38 0.72 20.14 5.55
CA ASP A 38 1.91 19.78 4.76
C ASP A 38 2.09 18.26 4.60
N GLN A 39 1.14 17.46 5.11
CA GLN A 39 1.12 16.01 5.04
C GLN A 39 2.30 15.32 5.75
N GLN A 40 3.02 16.03 6.63
CA GLN A 40 4.17 15.46 7.34
C GLN A 40 3.80 14.21 8.14
N ALA A 41 2.63 14.22 8.80
CA ALA A 41 2.14 13.06 9.54
C ALA A 41 1.81 11.86 8.64
N LEU A 42 1.33 12.10 7.42
CA LEU A 42 1.06 11.03 6.46
C LEU A 42 2.35 10.36 6.00
N LEU A 43 3.38 11.16 5.70
CA LEU A 43 4.71 10.66 5.34
C LEU A 43 5.35 9.88 6.51
N GLU A 44 5.28 10.42 7.71
CA GLU A 44 5.82 9.78 8.91
C GLU A 44 5.15 8.43 9.19
N ASN A 45 3.83 8.34 9.00
CA ASN A 45 3.12 7.07 9.17
C ASN A 45 3.64 5.94 8.26
N GLU A 46 4.11 6.28 7.05
CA GLU A 46 4.71 5.30 6.14
C GLU A 46 6.15 4.96 6.57
N VAL A 47 6.96 5.98 6.88
CA VAL A 47 8.37 5.82 7.23
C VAL A 47 8.55 5.07 8.56
N ALA A 48 7.66 5.27 9.53
CA ALA A 48 7.73 4.65 10.85
C ALA A 48 7.75 3.11 10.79
N TRP A 49 7.19 2.48 9.74
CA TRP A 49 7.26 1.03 9.55
C TRP A 49 8.66 0.51 9.22
N GLN A 50 9.59 1.37 8.82
CA GLN A 50 10.99 1.01 8.56
C GLN A 50 11.85 1.03 9.84
N GLU A 51 11.33 1.56 10.95
CA GLU A 51 12.07 1.62 12.22
C GLU A 51 12.12 0.28 12.98
N PRO A 52 11.01 -0.46 13.18
CA PRO A 52 11.06 -1.72 13.88
C PRO A 52 11.67 -2.83 13.00
N TRP A 53 12.52 -3.65 13.61
CA TRP A 53 13.15 -4.79 12.95
C TRP A 53 12.51 -6.11 13.40
N PHE A 54 12.24 -6.99 12.44
CA PHE A 54 11.89 -8.36 12.77
C PHE A 54 13.11 -9.12 13.32
N ALA A 55 12.88 -9.93 14.36
CA ALA A 55 13.81 -10.96 14.81
C ALA A 55 13.27 -12.33 14.39
N PRO A 56 13.45 -12.75 13.12
CA PRO A 56 12.85 -13.98 12.61
C PRO A 56 13.42 -15.20 13.36
N LYS A 57 12.53 -16.11 13.75
CA LYS A 57 12.91 -17.39 14.37
C LYS A 57 13.17 -18.43 13.28
N VAL A 58 14.36 -19.02 13.30
CA VAL A 58 14.76 -20.09 12.38
C VAL A 58 14.51 -21.47 12.99
N MET A 59 14.46 -22.50 12.13
CA MET A 59 14.19 -23.89 12.53
C MET A 59 12.89 -24.06 13.33
N ALA A 60 11.90 -23.19 13.10
CA ALA A 60 10.63 -23.20 13.81
C ALA A 60 9.64 -24.30 13.36
N GLY A 61 10.03 -25.17 12.41
CA GLY A 61 9.19 -26.27 11.94
C GLY A 61 7.89 -25.83 11.27
N LEU A 62 7.87 -24.65 10.63
CA LEU A 62 6.70 -24.08 9.99
C LEU A 62 6.32 -24.90 8.75
N THR A 63 5.26 -25.71 8.87
CA THR A 63 4.67 -26.49 7.76
C THR A 63 3.27 -26.01 7.40
N GLN A 64 2.64 -25.25 8.29
CA GLN A 64 1.34 -24.63 8.10
C GLN A 64 1.36 -23.26 8.78
N VAL A 65 0.66 -22.30 8.16
CA VAL A 65 0.45 -20.96 8.69
C VAL A 65 -1.06 -20.70 8.67
N ASP A 66 -1.58 -20.14 9.75
CA ASP A 66 -2.96 -19.67 9.89
C ASP A 66 -2.90 -18.20 10.29
N THR A 67 -3.69 -17.36 9.61
CA THR A 67 -3.57 -15.88 9.61
C THR A 67 -4.88 -15.23 10.02
#